data_AF-A0A7Y7CIL4-F1
#
_entry.id   AF-A0A7Y7CIL4-F1
#
_cell.length_a   1.000
_cell.length_b   1.000
_cell.length_c   1.000
_cell.angle_alpha   90.00
_cell.angle_beta   90.00
_cell.angle_gamma   90.00
#
_symmetry.space_group_name_H-M   'P 1'
#
loop_
_entity.id
_entity.type
_entity.pdbx_description
1 polymer ?
#
loop_
_entity_poly.entity_id
_entity_poly.type
_entity_poly.pdbx_seq_one_letter_code
_entity_poly.pdbx_strand_id
1 'polypeptide(L)'
;MSKPRKDEPLKMPAYKGGNDALRRFIQTNLKYPKEALEQKIEGLVKATYDVDGLGRVRNIKIVEGLGYGCDEEVLRLVGLLKYEKAFNKGRNVTLHRTIKVDFKLPKQKPKANTTINYQLVGDKQKQEKKADTSKKISYTIKF
;
A
#
# COMPACT_ATOMS: atom_id res chain seq x y z
N MET A 1 -49.45 23.74 -5.67
CA MET A 1 -48.51 22.65 -5.34
C MET A 1 -47.44 22.59 -6.43
N SER A 2 -46.21 23.04 -6.14
CA SER A 2 -45.11 23.00 -7.12
C SER A 2 -44.63 21.56 -7.30
N LYS A 3 -44.78 21.01 -8.51
CA LYS A 3 -44.17 19.72 -8.88
C LYS A 3 -42.65 19.83 -8.65
N PRO A 4 -42.00 18.89 -7.94
CA PRO A 4 -40.55 18.92 -7.81
C PRO A 4 -39.93 18.77 -9.20
N ARG A 5 -39.11 19.75 -9.60
CA ARG A 5 -38.43 19.79 -10.90
C ARG A 5 -37.57 18.53 -11.06
N LYS A 6 -37.67 17.89 -12.23
CA LYS A 6 -37.18 16.52 -12.50
C LYS A 6 -35.68 16.46 -12.88
N ASP A 7 -34.96 17.57 -12.81
CA ASP A 7 -33.68 17.74 -13.53
C ASP A 7 -32.47 18.08 -12.65
N GLU A 8 -32.52 17.83 -11.34
CA GLU A 8 -31.29 17.96 -10.53
C GLU A 8 -30.42 16.70 -10.68
N PRO A 9 -29.14 16.85 -11.07
CA PRO A 9 -28.27 15.70 -11.30
C PRO A 9 -28.04 14.93 -10.00
N LEU A 10 -28.16 13.61 -10.07
CA LEU A 10 -27.84 12.72 -8.95
C LEU A 10 -26.37 12.91 -8.58
N LYS A 11 -26.10 13.34 -7.34
CA LYS A 11 -24.75 13.35 -6.79
C LYS A 11 -24.33 11.90 -6.53
N MET A 12 -23.10 11.54 -6.92
CA MET A 12 -22.51 10.24 -6.63
C MET A 12 -21.54 10.34 -5.45
N PRO A 13 -21.42 9.31 -4.61
CA PRO A 13 -20.42 9.29 -3.55
C PRO A 13 -19.02 9.27 -4.17
N ALA A 14 -18.15 10.17 -3.72
CA ALA A 14 -16.78 10.29 -4.17
C ALA A 14 -15.82 10.01 -3.02
N TYR A 15 -14.66 9.45 -3.29
CA TYR A 15 -13.63 9.29 -2.26
C TYR A 15 -13.02 10.67 -1.93
N LYS A 16 -12.74 10.93 -0.65
CA LYS A 16 -12.15 12.20 -0.23
C LYS A 16 -10.79 12.38 -0.91
N GLY A 17 -10.64 13.45 -1.70
CA GLY A 17 -9.43 13.69 -2.50
C GLY A 17 -9.36 12.91 -3.82
N GLY A 18 -10.47 12.31 -4.26
CA GLY A 18 -10.59 11.67 -5.56
C GLY A 18 -9.89 10.32 -5.66
N ASN A 19 -9.70 9.87 -6.91
CA ASN A 19 -9.13 8.54 -7.19
C ASN A 19 -7.62 8.46 -6.85
N ASP A 20 -6.89 9.57 -6.92
CA ASP A 20 -5.48 9.64 -6.55
C ASP A 20 -5.27 9.44 -5.05
N ALA A 21 -6.09 10.09 -4.21
CA ALA A 21 -6.04 9.88 -2.77
C ALA A 21 -6.38 8.43 -2.40
N LEU A 22 -7.35 7.82 -3.10
CA LEU A 22 -7.67 6.40 -2.95
C LEU A 22 -6.47 5.50 -3.27
N ARG A 23 -5.80 5.72 -4.41
CA ARG A 23 -4.60 4.95 -4.79
C ARG A 23 -3.47 5.10 -3.77
N ARG A 24 -3.25 6.32 -3.25
CA ARG A 24 -2.25 6.57 -2.21
C ARG A 24 -2.60 5.89 -0.89
N PHE A 25 -3.87 5.92 -0.51
CA PHE A 25 -4.36 5.25 0.69
C PHE A 25 -4.08 3.74 0.61
N ILE A 26 -4.39 3.11 -0.53
CA ILE A 26 -4.11 1.69 -0.75
C ILE A 26 -2.60 1.43 -0.61
N GLN A 27 -1.76 2.13 -1.38
CA GLN A 27 -0.31 1.93 -1.35
C GLN A 27 0.30 2.10 0.06
N THR A 28 -0.21 3.02 0.86
CA THR A 28 0.30 3.30 2.21
C THR A 28 -0.20 2.27 3.23
N ASN A 29 -1.42 1.77 3.07
CA ASN A 29 -2.04 0.84 4.03
C ASN A 29 -1.91 -0.63 3.62
N LEU A 30 -1.45 -0.91 2.41
CA LEU A 30 -1.25 -2.25 1.86
C LEU A 30 -0.14 -2.95 2.64
N LYS A 31 -0.50 -4.08 3.25
CA LYS A 31 0.44 -4.97 3.93
C LYS A 31 0.61 -6.22 3.09
N TYR A 32 1.83 -6.51 2.70
CA TYR A 32 2.13 -7.75 2.00
C TYR A 32 2.01 -8.94 2.95
N PRO A 33 1.16 -9.94 2.67
CA PRO A 33 1.10 -11.16 3.46
C PRO A 33 2.45 -11.89 3.46
N LYS A 34 2.77 -12.55 4.58
CA LYS A 34 4.03 -13.31 4.70
C LYS A 34 4.10 -14.45 3.70
N GLU A 35 3.00 -15.19 3.53
CA GLU A 35 2.91 -16.31 2.59
C GLU A 35 3.21 -15.87 1.15
N ALA A 36 2.63 -14.75 0.72
CA ALA A 36 2.88 -14.19 -0.61
C ALA A 36 4.33 -13.67 -0.78
N LEU A 37 4.98 -13.17 0.30
CA LEU A 37 6.40 -12.78 0.28
C LEU A 37 7.32 -13.99 0.18
N GLU A 38 7.06 -15.04 0.94
CA GLU A 38 7.86 -16.27 0.97
C GLU A 38 7.82 -16.99 -0.38
N GLN A 39 6.63 -17.06 -0.98
CA GLN A 39 6.39 -17.65 -2.30
C GLN A 39 6.72 -16.70 -3.46
N LYS A 40 7.17 -15.46 -3.17
CA LYS A 40 7.50 -14.44 -4.18
C LYS A 40 6.37 -14.22 -5.20
N ILE A 41 5.13 -14.23 -4.74
CA ILE A 41 3.95 -14.08 -5.59
C ILE A 41 3.74 -12.62 -5.90
N GLU A 42 3.68 -12.24 -7.17
CA GLU A 42 3.37 -10.89 -7.64
C GLU A 42 2.13 -10.93 -8.54
N GLY A 43 1.39 -9.83 -8.57
CA GLY A 43 0.28 -9.72 -9.50
C GLY A 43 -0.73 -8.65 -9.14
N LEU A 44 -1.94 -8.82 -9.66
CA LEU A 44 -3.02 -7.86 -9.50
C LEU A 44 -4.27 -8.54 -8.98
N VAL A 45 -4.81 -8.03 -7.87
CA VAL A 45 -6.09 -8.47 -7.33
C VAL A 45 -7.16 -7.46 -7.75
N LYS A 46 -8.28 -7.96 -8.29
CA LYS A 46 -9.44 -7.14 -8.63
C LYS A 46 -10.59 -7.45 -7.68
N ALA A 47 -11.12 -6.41 -7.05
CA ALA A 47 -12.28 -6.50 -6.19
C ALA A 47 -13.39 -5.55 -6.67
N THR A 48 -14.63 -6.00 -6.59
CA THR A 48 -15.83 -5.19 -6.76
C THR A 48 -16.47 -4.94 -5.41
N TYR A 49 -17.07 -3.76 -5.26
CA TYR A 49 -17.81 -3.39 -4.05
C TYR A 49 -18.82 -2.30 -4.35
N ASP A 50 -19.77 -2.17 -3.46
CA ASP A 50 -20.86 -1.21 -3.52
C ASP A 50 -20.63 -0.11 -2.49
N VAL A 51 -20.80 1.14 -2.88
CA VAL A 51 -20.74 2.29 -1.97
C VAL A 51 -22.15 2.85 -1.82
N ASP A 52 -22.66 2.82 -0.60
CA ASP A 52 -23.96 3.41 -0.26
C ASP A 52 -23.89 4.95 -0.26
N GLY A 53 -25.02 5.63 -0.39
CA GLY A 53 -25.12 7.10 -0.34
C GLY A 53 -24.57 7.71 0.96
N LEU A 54 -24.52 6.93 2.05
CA LEU A 54 -23.87 7.32 3.30
C LEU A 54 -22.33 7.21 3.29
N GLY A 55 -21.74 6.76 2.18
CA GLY A 55 -20.30 6.60 2.00
C GLY A 55 -19.72 5.32 2.61
N ARG A 56 -20.58 4.35 2.96
CA ARG A 56 -20.18 3.05 3.52
C ARG A 56 -20.01 2.03 2.40
N VAL A 57 -18.95 1.23 2.49
CA VAL A 57 -18.70 0.13 1.55
C VAL A 57 -19.48 -1.13 1.98
N ARG A 58 -20.08 -1.82 1.02
CA ARG A 58 -20.86 -3.05 1.16
C ARG A 58 -20.58 -4.00 -0.01
N ASN A 59 -21.02 -5.26 0.13
CA ASN A 59 -20.96 -6.29 -0.92
C ASN A 59 -19.58 -6.43 -1.58
N ILE A 60 -18.52 -6.48 -0.77
CA ILE A 60 -17.16 -6.64 -1.28
C ILE A 60 -17.01 -8.06 -1.84
N LYS A 61 -16.60 -8.17 -3.11
CA LYS A 61 -16.38 -9.43 -3.81
C LYS A 61 -15.04 -9.40 -4.53
N ILE A 62 -14.28 -10.46 -4.43
CA ILE A 62 -13.07 -10.64 -5.23
C ILE A 62 -13.47 -11.21 -6.59
N VAL A 63 -13.11 -10.52 -7.66
CA VAL A 63 -13.38 -10.94 -9.05
C VAL A 63 -12.19 -11.72 -9.61
N GLU A 64 -10.99 -11.22 -9.36
CA GLU A 64 -9.74 -11.88 -9.72
C GLU A 64 -8.84 -11.86 -8.49
N GLY A 65 -8.58 -13.02 -7.92
CA GLY A 65 -7.74 -13.20 -6.74
C GLY A 65 -6.36 -13.75 -7.09
N LEU A 66 -5.41 -13.52 -6.21
CA LEU A 66 -4.06 -14.10 -6.30
C LEU A 66 -3.87 -15.27 -5.33
N GLY A 67 -4.67 -15.38 -4.28
CA GLY A 67 -4.44 -16.30 -3.17
C GLY A 67 -3.32 -15.83 -2.23
N TYR A 68 -2.78 -16.76 -1.42
CA TYR A 68 -1.64 -16.53 -0.51
C TYR A 68 -1.85 -15.37 0.50
N GLY A 69 -3.10 -15.17 0.93
CA GLY A 69 -3.50 -14.09 1.84
C GLY A 69 -3.67 -12.71 1.18
N CYS A 70 -3.39 -12.56 -0.12
CA CYS A 70 -3.54 -11.27 -0.81
C CYS A 70 -5.02 -10.85 -0.89
N ASP A 71 -5.91 -11.83 -1.09
CA ASP A 71 -7.35 -11.58 -1.22
C ASP A 71 -7.95 -11.04 0.08
N GLU A 72 -7.57 -11.63 1.22
CA GLU A 72 -7.98 -11.20 2.56
C GLU A 72 -7.49 -9.79 2.90
N GLU A 73 -6.25 -9.47 2.51
CA GLU A 73 -5.71 -8.13 2.67
C GLU A 73 -6.50 -7.10 1.83
N VAL A 74 -6.90 -7.44 0.60
CA VAL A 74 -7.73 -6.56 -0.22
C VAL A 74 -9.11 -6.38 0.40
N LEU A 75 -9.74 -7.43 0.91
CA LEU A 75 -11.01 -7.34 1.63
C LEU A 75 -10.91 -6.38 2.83
N ARG A 76 -9.83 -6.49 3.62
CA ARG A 76 -9.55 -5.60 4.74
C ARG A 76 -9.39 -4.15 4.29
N LEU A 77 -8.60 -3.90 3.24
CA LEU A 77 -8.34 -2.56 2.73
C LEU A 77 -9.61 -1.89 2.20
N VAL A 78 -10.41 -2.62 1.43
CA VAL A 78 -11.66 -2.10 0.86
C VAL A 78 -12.67 -1.81 1.96
N GLY A 79 -12.73 -2.63 3.00
CA GLY A 79 -13.58 -2.39 4.19
C GLY A 79 -13.20 -1.14 4.99
N LEU A 80 -11.94 -0.69 4.91
CA LEU A 80 -11.47 0.52 5.57
C LEU A 80 -11.77 1.82 4.80
N LEU A 81 -12.19 1.70 3.54
CA LEU A 81 -12.50 2.87 2.71
C LEU A 81 -13.75 3.58 3.23
N LYS A 82 -13.65 4.91 3.31
CA LYS A 82 -14.77 5.80 3.63
C LYS A 82 -14.94 6.81 2.52
N TYR A 83 -16.13 6.82 1.94
CA TYR A 83 -16.50 7.75 0.88
C TYR A 83 -17.25 8.96 1.46
N GLU A 84 -17.24 10.06 0.72
CA GLU A 84 -18.08 11.21 1.04
C GLU A 84 -19.54 10.90 0.76
N LYS A 85 -20.40 11.39 1.66
CA LYS A 85 -21.84 11.20 1.56
C LYS A 85 -22.37 11.92 0.33
N ALA A 86 -23.25 11.26 -0.41
CA ALA A 86 -24.03 11.87 -1.48
C ALA A 86 -25.49 11.98 -1.04
N PHE A 87 -26.03 13.20 -1.13
CA PHE A 87 -27.41 13.48 -0.72
C PHE A 87 -28.28 13.71 -1.96
N ASN A 88 -29.27 12.84 -2.17
CA ASN A 88 -30.07 12.82 -3.40
C ASN A 88 -31.56 13.00 -3.10
N LYS A 89 -31.91 14.01 -2.29
CA LYS A 89 -33.29 14.41 -1.94
C LYS A 89 -34.22 13.21 -1.62
N GLY A 90 -33.73 12.29 -0.78
CA GLY A 90 -34.49 11.11 -0.34
C GLY A 90 -34.37 9.86 -1.21
N ARG A 91 -33.53 9.87 -2.26
CA ARG A 91 -33.21 8.67 -3.04
C ARG A 91 -31.95 8.01 -2.51
N ASN A 92 -32.01 6.71 -2.20
CA ASN A 92 -30.81 5.91 -1.95
C ASN A 92 -30.05 5.75 -3.27
N VAL A 93 -28.76 6.07 -3.24
CA VAL A 93 -27.86 5.87 -4.37
C VAL A 93 -26.82 4.85 -3.96
N THR A 94 -26.66 3.82 -4.78
CA THR A 94 -25.61 2.82 -4.64
C THR A 94 -24.68 2.95 -5.83
N LEU A 95 -23.38 3.10 -5.55
CA LEU A 95 -22.34 3.19 -6.55
C LEU A 95 -21.55 1.89 -6.60
N HIS A 96 -21.63 1.17 -7.72
CA HIS A 96 -20.83 -0.01 -7.98
C HIS A 96 -19.43 0.41 -8.46
N ARG A 97 -18.38 -0.07 -7.81
CA ARG A 97 -16.98 0.21 -8.18
C ARG A 97 -16.15 -1.06 -8.24
N THR A 98 -15.13 -0.98 -9.09
CA THR A 98 -14.08 -1.99 -9.19
C THR A 98 -12.76 -1.34 -8.85
N ILE A 99 -11.99 -1.97 -7.96
CA ILE A 99 -10.64 -1.55 -7.60
C ILE A 99 -9.66 -2.63 -8.02
N LYS A 100 -8.48 -2.17 -8.43
CA LYS A 100 -7.36 -3.02 -8.79
C LYS A 100 -6.22 -2.68 -7.83
N VAL A 101 -5.71 -3.69 -7.14
CA VAL A 101 -4.59 -3.55 -6.20
C VAL A 101 -3.41 -4.32 -6.76
N ASP A 102 -2.29 -3.62 -7.00
CA ASP A 102 -1.07 -4.26 -7.46
C ASP A 102 -0.21 -4.70 -6.27
N PHE A 103 0.10 -5.99 -6.23
CA PHE A 103 1.06 -6.58 -5.31
C PHE A 103 2.37 -6.75 -6.06
N LYS A 104 3.35 -5.90 -5.73
CA LYS A 104 4.70 -5.94 -6.28
C LYS A 104 5.68 -6.24 -5.17
N LEU A 105 6.61 -7.14 -5.43
CA LEU A 105 7.66 -7.43 -4.48
C LEU A 105 8.53 -6.19 -4.28
N PRO A 106 8.86 -5.85 -3.03
CA PRO A 106 9.82 -4.80 -2.78
C PRO A 106 11.15 -5.24 -3.40
N LYS A 107 11.68 -4.43 -4.34
CA LYS A 107 13.02 -4.65 -4.90
C LYS A 107 13.99 -4.74 -3.74
N GLN A 108 14.56 -5.92 -3.52
CA GLN A 108 15.57 -6.12 -2.48
C GLN A 108 16.73 -5.19 -2.79
N LYS A 109 16.88 -4.11 -2.01
CA LYS A 109 18.17 -3.41 -1.97
C LYS A 109 19.16 -4.45 -1.46
N PRO A 110 20.29 -4.69 -2.15
CA PRO A 110 21.27 -5.66 -1.69
C PRO A 110 21.59 -5.32 -0.23
N LYS A 111 21.27 -6.25 0.67
CA LYS A 111 21.59 -6.12 2.08
C LYS A 111 23.10 -6.01 2.14
N ALA A 112 23.63 -4.83 2.48
CA ALA A 112 25.04 -4.69 2.78
C ALA A 112 25.33 -5.58 3.99
N ASN A 113 25.88 -6.75 3.72
CA ASN A 113 26.49 -7.65 4.66
C ASN A 113 27.69 -6.93 5.27
N THR A 114 27.46 -6.14 6.32
CA THR A 114 28.50 -5.54 7.13
C THR A 114 29.21 -6.65 7.91
N THR A 115 30.26 -7.21 7.32
CA THR A 115 31.25 -8.00 8.05
C THR A 115 31.98 -7.05 9.01
N ILE A 116 31.74 -7.18 10.31
CA ILE A 116 32.46 -6.44 11.33
C ILE A 116 33.80 -7.18 11.55
N ASN A 117 34.85 -6.78 10.82
CA ASN A 117 36.20 -7.28 11.07
C ASN A 117 36.79 -6.53 12.28
N TYR A 118 36.90 -7.23 13.41
CA TYR A 118 37.61 -6.75 14.58
C TYR A 118 39.10 -7.07 14.43
N GLN A 119 39.96 -6.05 14.40
CA GLN A 119 41.41 -6.23 14.63
C GLN A 119 41.72 -5.82 16.07
N LEU A 120 42.10 -6.80 16.88
CA LEU A 120 42.76 -6.54 18.16
C LEU A 120 44.15 -5.98 17.86
N VAL A 121 44.37 -4.70 18.17
CA VAL A 121 45.67 -4.04 18.01
C VAL A 121 46.56 -4.50 19.17
N GLY A 122 47.29 -5.59 18.96
CA GLY A 122 48.48 -5.95 19.72
C GLY A 122 49.71 -5.37 19.05
N ASP A 123 50.58 -4.74 19.84
CA ASP A 123 51.85 -4.16 19.41
C ASP A 123 52.71 -5.08 18.50
N LYS A 124 53.25 -4.46 17.43
CA LYS A 124 54.42 -4.80 16.58
C LYS A 124 54.26 -5.49 15.19
N GLN A 125 54.62 -4.67 14.19
CA GLN A 125 55.44 -4.91 12.96
C GLN A 125 54.87 -5.47 11.62
N LYS A 126 54.75 -4.52 10.65
CA LYS A 126 55.36 -4.41 9.28
C LYS A 126 54.83 -5.17 8.02
N GLN A 127 54.59 -4.35 6.96
CA GLN A 127 54.54 -4.60 5.47
C GLN A 127 53.32 -5.31 4.85
N GLU A 128 52.77 -5.02 3.65
CA GLU A 128 52.94 -3.97 2.61
C GLU A 128 51.68 -3.94 1.68
N LYS A 129 51.29 -2.74 1.21
CA LYS A 129 50.51 -2.28 0.02
C LYS A 129 49.42 -3.17 -0.66
N LYS A 130 48.24 -2.58 -0.92
CA LYS A 130 47.85 -1.95 -2.21
C LYS A 130 46.48 -1.26 -2.12
N ALA A 131 46.33 -0.22 -2.94
CA ALA A 131 45.26 0.78 -3.00
C ALA A 131 43.94 0.24 -3.58
N ASP A 132 42.78 0.74 -3.11
CA ASP A 132 41.97 1.72 -3.85
C ASP A 132 40.66 2.10 -3.11
N THR A 133 40.61 3.38 -2.76
CA THR A 133 39.49 4.33 -2.58
C THR A 133 38.08 3.85 -2.21
N SER A 134 37.68 4.00 -0.93
CA SER A 134 36.37 4.59 -0.59
C SER A 134 36.35 5.17 0.83
N LYS A 135 35.72 6.35 0.97
CA LYS A 135 35.77 7.23 2.13
C LYS A 135 35.25 6.55 3.41
N LYS A 136 36.09 6.52 4.44
CA LYS A 136 35.88 5.92 5.76
C LYS A 136 35.58 7.03 6.77
N ILE A 137 34.42 7.00 7.44
CA ILE A 137 34.13 7.90 8.57
C ILE A 137 34.41 7.10 9.85
N SER A 138 35.40 7.51 10.64
CA SER A 138 35.76 6.87 11.92
C SER A 138 35.51 7.81 13.08
N TYR A 139 34.80 7.34 14.12
CA TYR A 139 34.69 8.03 15.41
C TYR A 139 35.57 7.33 16.45
N THR A 140 36.31 8.12 17.23
CA THR A 140 37.12 7.66 18.37
C THR A 140 36.52 8.27 19.64
N ILE A 141 36.09 7.45 20.60
CA ILE A 141 35.70 7.89 21.94
C ILE A 141 36.88 7.56 22.87
N LYS A 142 37.40 8.58 23.57
CA LYS A 142 38.46 8.45 24.57
C LYS A 142 37.86 8.60 25.96
N PHE A 143 38.36 7.80 26.90
CA PHE A 143 38.15 7.96 28.34
C PHE A 143 39.34 8.68 28.95
#